data_AF-A0A941W200-F1
#
_entry.id   AF-A0A941W200-F1
#
_cell.length_a   1.000
_cell.length_b   1.000
_cell.length_c   1.000
_cell.angle_alpha   90.00
_cell.angle_beta   90.00
_cell.angle_gamma   90.00
#
_symmetry.space_group_name_H-M   'P 1'
#
loop_
_entity.id
_entity.type
_entity.pdbx_description
1 polymer ?
#
loop_
_entity_poly.entity_id
_entity_poly.type
_entity_poly.pdbx_seq_one_letter_code
_entity_poly.pdbx_strand_id
1 'polypeptide(L)'
;MYKKKYLIITLISMPILFCLNSCATWQRLPGIETADAQVYIKRCGVCHAVPHPSRLSYNQWKNKIVVIRNKQMPVITTQEKESVLSYIENQAKKDLKIYELRCGQCHDTPEVKELILEAWDELIVVLDGDMPVFSKEERVSVIRYLQSFAKK
;
A
#
# COMPACT_ATOMS: atom_id res chain seq x y z
N MET A 1 13.59 -21.72 51.38
CA MET A 1 13.40 -20.30 50.98
C MET A 1 13.83 -19.97 49.53
N TYR A 2 13.89 -20.95 48.60
CA TYR A 2 14.37 -20.69 47.22
C TYR A 2 13.30 -20.52 46.15
N LYS A 3 12.03 -20.94 46.38
CA LYS A 3 10.96 -20.89 45.37
C LYS A 3 10.40 -19.47 45.10
N LYS A 4 10.53 -18.52 46.04
CA LYS A 4 9.97 -17.16 45.92
C LYS A 4 10.75 -16.24 44.98
N LYS A 5 12.05 -16.48 44.76
CA LYS A 5 12.91 -15.62 43.93
C LYS A 5 12.70 -15.85 42.43
N TYR A 6 12.45 -17.10 42.02
CA TYR A 6 12.22 -17.42 40.60
C TYR A 6 10.86 -16.96 40.10
N LEU A 7 9.84 -16.90 40.97
CA LEU A 7 8.49 -16.44 40.61
C LEU A 7 8.47 -14.95 40.22
N ILE A 8 9.30 -14.13 40.88
CA ILE A 8 9.43 -12.70 40.61
C ILE A 8 10.18 -12.45 39.30
N ILE A 9 11.20 -13.27 39.01
CA ILE A 9 12.00 -13.15 37.78
C ILE A 9 11.16 -13.54 36.55
N THR A 10 10.30 -14.56 36.66
CA THR A 10 9.38 -14.94 35.57
C THR A 10 8.25 -13.94 35.32
N LEU A 11 7.84 -13.17 36.34
CA LEU A 11 6.77 -12.15 36.20
C LEU A 11 7.26 -10.86 35.53
N ILE A 12 8.58 -10.60 35.54
CA ILE A 12 9.18 -9.40 34.95
C ILE A 12 9.65 -9.65 33.50
N SER A 13 9.85 -10.90 33.08
CA SER A 13 10.28 -11.23 31.71
C SER A 13 9.13 -11.29 30.69
N MET A 14 7.87 -11.35 31.14
CA MET A 14 6.69 -11.52 30.28
C MET A 14 6.16 -10.24 29.59
N PRO A 15 6.35 -9.00 30.09
CA PRO A 15 5.92 -7.80 29.35
C PRO A 15 6.92 -7.33 28.29
N ILE A 16 8.19 -7.74 28.37
CA ILE A 16 9.25 -7.26 27.45
C ILE A 16 9.13 -7.92 26.06
N LEU A 17 8.57 -9.13 26.00
CA LEU A 17 8.41 -9.88 24.75
C LEU A 17 7.21 -9.42 23.90
N PHE A 18 6.37 -8.51 24.40
CA PHE A 18 5.16 -8.07 23.70
C PHE A 18 5.35 -6.80 22.84
N CYS A 19 6.49 -6.11 22.94
CA CYS A 19 6.72 -4.83 22.24
C CYS A 19 7.48 -4.94 20.91
N LEU A 20 7.94 -6.13 20.49
CA LEU A 20 8.79 -6.28 19.29
C LEU A 20 8.04 -6.51 17.96
N ASN A 21 6.70 -6.63 17.97
CA ASN A 21 5.94 -7.00 16.76
C ASN A 21 5.30 -5.83 16.00
N SER A 22 5.53 -4.57 16.40
CA SER A 22 4.99 -3.41 15.68
C SER A 22 6.10 -2.56 15.07
N CYS A 23 6.95 -3.17 14.24
CA CYS A 23 7.63 -2.43 13.19
C CYS A 23 6.58 -2.14 12.10
N ALA A 24 5.73 -1.13 12.33
CA ALA A 24 4.94 -0.58 11.25
C ALA A 24 5.93 0.02 10.26
N THR A 25 6.21 -0.65 9.16
CA THR A 25 6.91 -0.03 8.03
C THR A 25 6.08 1.17 7.60
N TRP A 26 6.51 2.38 7.97
CA TRP A 26 5.89 3.62 7.54
C TRP A 26 6.14 3.77 6.04
N GLN A 27 5.17 3.31 5.26
CA GLN A 27 5.21 3.48 3.81
C GLN A 27 4.98 4.95 3.49
N ARG A 28 5.90 5.57 2.72
CA ARG A 28 5.74 6.94 2.25
C ARG A 28 4.55 7.02 1.29
N LEU A 29 3.52 7.77 1.69
CA LEU A 29 2.38 8.06 0.84
C LEU A 29 2.74 9.17 -0.15
N PRO A 30 2.26 9.11 -1.40
CA PRO A 30 2.50 10.15 -2.38
C PRO A 30 1.62 11.38 -2.11
N GLY A 31 2.14 12.58 -2.35
CA GLY A 31 1.36 13.82 -2.30
C GLY A 31 0.64 14.08 -0.98
N ILE A 32 1.27 13.77 0.15
CA ILE A 32 0.68 13.88 1.50
C ILE A 32 0.19 15.29 1.81
N GLU A 33 0.77 16.30 1.19
CA GLU A 33 0.43 17.71 1.34
C GLU A 33 -0.92 18.10 0.70
N THR A 34 -1.50 17.24 -0.15
CA THR A 34 -2.77 17.55 -0.82
C THR A 34 -3.96 17.37 0.13
N ALA A 35 -4.99 18.20 -0.03
CA ALA A 35 -6.21 18.13 0.79
C ALA A 35 -6.88 16.74 0.71
N ASP A 36 -6.94 16.16 -0.48
CA ASP A 36 -7.52 14.83 -0.70
C ASP A 36 -6.69 13.71 -0.03
N ALA A 37 -5.35 13.81 -0.06
CA ALA A 37 -4.49 12.87 0.67
C ALA A 37 -4.69 12.97 2.19
N GLN A 38 -4.91 14.17 2.73
CA GLN A 38 -5.18 14.35 4.15
C GLN A 38 -6.50 13.69 4.56
N VAL A 39 -7.54 13.77 3.72
CA VAL A 39 -8.80 13.03 3.96
C VAL A 39 -8.54 11.52 3.93
N TYR A 40 -7.79 11.03 2.95
CA TYR A 40 -7.42 9.61 2.85
C TYR A 40 -6.68 9.12 4.08
N ILE A 41 -5.64 9.83 4.51
CA ILE A 41 -4.84 9.49 5.71
C ILE A 41 -5.73 9.48 6.95
N LYS A 42 -6.53 10.55 7.14
CA LYS A 42 -7.41 10.69 8.30
C LYS A 42 -8.44 9.58 8.39
N ARG A 43 -8.98 9.12 7.26
CA ARG A 43 -10.02 8.08 7.23
C ARG A 43 -9.41 6.68 7.24
N CYS A 44 -8.48 6.37 6.34
CA CYS A 44 -7.92 5.03 6.23
C CYS A 44 -6.90 4.68 7.34
N GLY A 45 -6.43 5.66 8.11
CA GLY A 45 -5.51 5.46 9.24
C GLY A 45 -6.18 5.18 10.58
N VAL A 46 -7.51 5.16 10.66
CA VAL A 46 -8.24 5.00 11.93
C VAL A 46 -8.03 3.62 12.57
N CYS A 47 -7.84 2.57 11.76
CA CYS A 47 -7.86 1.19 12.24
C CYS A 47 -6.49 0.49 12.15
N HIS A 48 -5.65 0.85 11.18
CA HIS A 48 -4.34 0.27 10.94
C HIS A 48 -3.47 1.28 10.18
N ALA A 49 -2.21 0.92 9.90
CA ALA A 49 -1.35 1.71 9.03
C ALA A 49 -2.04 2.01 7.69
N VAL A 50 -1.95 3.26 7.23
CA VAL A 50 -2.63 3.70 6.02
C VAL A 50 -2.09 2.90 4.83
N PRO A 51 -2.95 2.18 4.08
CA PRO A 51 -2.50 1.45 2.90
C PRO A 51 -2.03 2.43 1.84
N HIS A 52 -1.09 2.00 0.99
CA HIS A 52 -0.74 2.82 -0.17
C HIS A 52 -1.92 2.90 -1.16
N PRO A 53 -2.19 4.06 -1.77
CA PRO A 53 -3.25 4.20 -2.77
C PRO A 53 -3.11 3.23 -3.94
N SER A 54 -1.88 2.91 -4.37
CA SER A 54 -1.63 1.93 -5.45
C SER A 54 -1.67 0.46 -5.00
N ARG A 55 -2.03 0.15 -3.76
CA ARG A 55 -2.13 -1.25 -3.28
C ARG A 55 -3.20 -2.04 -4.03
N LEU A 56 -4.19 -1.36 -4.58
CA LEU A 56 -5.29 -1.89 -5.38
C LEU A 56 -5.51 -0.97 -6.58
N SER A 57 -6.08 -1.49 -7.65
CA SER A 57 -6.47 -0.65 -8.78
C SER A 57 -7.59 0.31 -8.36
N TYR A 58 -7.75 1.42 -9.10
CA TYR A 58 -8.80 2.40 -8.81
C TYR A 58 -10.19 1.77 -8.74
N ASN A 59 -10.51 0.85 -9.65
CA ASN A 59 -11.82 0.16 -9.66
C ASN A 59 -11.99 -0.75 -8.43
N GLN A 60 -10.94 -1.46 -8.01
CA GLN A 60 -10.98 -2.27 -6.80
C GLN A 60 -11.19 -1.39 -5.55
N TRP A 61 -10.55 -0.23 -5.50
CA TRP A 61 -10.78 0.77 -4.44
C TRP A 61 -12.20 1.32 -4.46
N LYS A 62 -12.71 1.72 -5.63
CA LYS A 62 -14.08 2.22 -5.80
C LYS A 62 -15.12 1.21 -5.31
N ASN A 63 -14.89 -0.07 -5.54
CA ASN A 63 -15.76 -1.15 -5.08
C ASN A 63 -15.66 -1.40 -3.56
N LYS A 64 -14.50 -1.14 -2.95
CA LYS A 64 -14.30 -1.26 -1.50
C LYS A 64 -14.76 -0.04 -0.73
N ILE A 65 -14.58 1.16 -1.28
CA ILE A 65 -14.94 2.45 -0.68
C ILE A 65 -16.38 2.76 -1.01
N VAL A 66 -17.23 2.04 -0.30
CA VAL A 66 -18.67 2.23 -0.29
C VAL A 66 -19.03 3.08 0.92
N VAL A 67 -20.03 3.97 0.76
CA VAL A 67 -20.59 4.76 1.86
C VAL A 67 -21.42 3.80 2.73
N ILE A 68 -20.79 2.89 3.48
CA ILE A 68 -21.50 1.84 4.20
C ILE A 68 -21.08 1.77 5.67
N ARG A 69 -22.12 1.67 6.52
CA ARG A 69 -22.15 1.49 7.99
C ARG A 69 -21.59 0.13 8.48
N ASN A 70 -20.56 -0.42 7.85
CA ASN A 70 -19.98 -1.71 8.26
C ASN A 70 -18.74 -1.54 9.13
N LYS A 71 -18.57 -2.45 10.11
CA LYS A 71 -17.50 -2.42 11.12
C LYS A 71 -16.06 -2.54 10.59
N GLN A 72 -15.89 -2.79 9.29
CA GLN A 72 -14.57 -3.01 8.67
C GLN A 72 -13.95 -1.76 8.05
N MET A 73 -14.74 -0.72 7.80
CA MET A 73 -14.26 0.54 7.22
C MET A 73 -14.81 1.73 8.00
N PRO A 74 -14.05 2.83 8.12
CA PRO A 74 -14.56 4.05 8.72
C PRO A 74 -15.78 4.54 7.95
N VAL A 75 -16.82 4.94 8.68
CA VAL A 75 -17.96 5.64 8.08
C VAL A 75 -17.45 7.01 7.62
N ILE A 76 -17.58 7.28 6.32
CA ILE A 76 -17.15 8.53 5.68
C ILE A 76 -18.34 9.23 5.02
N THR A 77 -18.30 10.55 4.91
CA THR A 77 -19.31 11.33 4.18
C THR A 77 -19.16 11.14 2.67
N THR A 78 -20.16 11.57 1.89
CA THR A 78 -20.08 11.58 0.42
C THR A 78 -18.90 12.41 -0.07
N GLN A 79 -18.71 13.61 0.48
CA GLN A 79 -17.59 14.49 0.14
C GLN A 79 -16.23 13.83 0.47
N GLU A 80 -16.13 13.14 1.61
CA GLU A 80 -14.90 12.45 1.99
C GLU A 80 -14.61 11.26 1.09
N LYS A 81 -15.66 10.55 0.66
CA LYS A 81 -15.53 9.51 -0.37
C LYS A 81 -15.00 10.09 -1.68
N GLU A 82 -15.52 11.22 -2.12
CA GLU A 82 -15.06 11.90 -3.33
C GLU A 82 -13.59 12.30 -3.23
N SER A 83 -13.17 12.93 -2.13
CA SER A 83 -11.75 13.24 -1.88
C SER A 83 -10.86 12.00 -1.87
N VAL A 84 -11.30 10.93 -1.20
CA VAL A 84 -10.56 9.65 -1.17
C VAL A 84 -10.40 9.08 -2.58
N LEU A 85 -11.49 9.04 -3.36
CA LEU A 85 -11.45 8.50 -4.72
C LEU A 85 -10.62 9.40 -5.66
N SER A 86 -10.73 10.72 -5.52
CA SER A 86 -9.89 11.70 -6.24
C SER A 86 -8.40 11.45 -5.99
N TYR A 87 -8.00 11.28 -4.73
CA TYR A 87 -6.62 10.97 -4.36
C TYR A 87 -6.13 9.68 -5.02
N ILE A 88 -6.92 8.60 -4.93
CA ILE A 88 -6.57 7.28 -5.48
C ILE A 88 -6.49 7.35 -7.01
N GLU A 89 -7.43 8.03 -7.67
CA GLU A 89 -7.46 8.18 -9.13
C GLU A 89 -6.25 8.96 -9.63
N ASN A 90 -5.92 10.07 -8.97
CA ASN A 90 -4.77 10.88 -9.31
C ASN A 90 -3.47 10.09 -9.16
N GLN A 91 -3.35 9.25 -8.13
CA GLN A 91 -2.19 8.38 -7.99
C GLN A 91 -2.17 7.30 -9.08
N ALA A 92 -3.30 6.66 -9.37
CA ALA A 92 -3.39 5.63 -10.41
C ALA A 92 -3.01 6.18 -11.80
N LYS A 93 -3.43 7.42 -12.13
CA LYS A 93 -3.04 8.11 -13.37
C LYS A 93 -1.54 8.39 -13.44
N LYS A 94 -0.93 8.78 -12.32
CA LYS A 94 0.53 8.98 -12.24
C LYS A 94 1.29 7.68 -12.45
N ASP A 95 0.86 6.62 -11.78
CA ASP A 95 1.47 5.29 -11.89
C ASP A 95 1.34 4.73 -13.32
N LEU A 96 0.16 4.88 -13.95
CA LEU A 96 -0.06 4.53 -15.35
C LEU A 96 0.86 5.31 -16.28
N LYS A 97 0.98 6.63 -16.11
CA LYS A 97 1.87 7.46 -16.94
C LYS A 97 3.33 7.02 -16.83
N ILE A 98 3.78 6.65 -15.63
CA ILE A 98 5.13 6.11 -15.42
C ILE A 98 5.27 4.76 -16.11
N TYR A 99 4.28 3.89 -16.02
CA TYR A 99 4.27 2.61 -16.73
C TYR A 99 4.32 2.81 -18.25
N GLU A 100 3.44 3.62 -18.83
CA GLU A 100 3.39 3.87 -20.27
C GLU A 100 4.72 4.43 -20.80
N LEU A 101 5.33 5.36 -20.05
CA LEU A 101 6.61 5.95 -20.40
C LEU A 101 7.75 4.93 -20.43
N ARG A 102 7.73 3.96 -19.51
CA ARG A 102 8.90 3.09 -19.25
C ARG A 102 8.76 1.67 -19.78
N CYS A 103 7.54 1.17 -19.84
CA CYS A 103 7.18 -0.20 -20.18
C CYS A 103 6.25 -0.23 -21.39
N GLY A 104 5.39 0.79 -21.55
CA GLY A 104 4.36 0.86 -22.61
C GLY A 104 4.88 0.88 -24.05
N GLN A 105 6.18 1.08 -24.26
CA GLN A 105 6.80 0.99 -25.59
C GLN A 105 6.93 -0.46 -26.08
N CYS A 106 6.99 -1.42 -25.14
CA CYS A 106 7.22 -2.84 -25.43
C CYS A 106 6.15 -3.75 -24.82
N HIS A 107 5.42 -3.28 -23.81
CA HIS A 107 4.40 -4.04 -23.09
C HIS A 107 3.05 -3.35 -23.14
N ASP A 108 2.00 -4.13 -23.38
CA ASP A 108 0.63 -3.64 -23.22
C ASP A 108 0.33 -3.34 -21.74
N THR A 109 -0.64 -2.46 -21.53
CA THR A 109 -1.13 -2.15 -20.18
C THR A 109 -1.87 -3.37 -19.61
N PRO A 110 -1.46 -3.90 -18.44
CA PRO A 110 -2.03 -5.12 -17.91
C PRO A 110 -3.49 -4.95 -17.49
N GLU A 111 -4.32 -5.92 -17.85
CA GLU A 111 -5.69 -6.01 -17.35
C GLU A 111 -5.77 -6.76 -16.01
N VAL A 112 -6.83 -6.51 -15.23
CA VAL A 112 -7.09 -7.05 -13.87
C VAL A 112 -7.09 -8.60 -13.80
N LYS A 113 -7.02 -9.30 -14.94
CA LYS A 113 -7.11 -10.76 -15.01
C LYS A 113 -5.77 -11.47 -15.23
N GLU A 114 -4.70 -10.76 -15.59
CA GLU A 114 -3.56 -11.39 -16.28
C GLU A 114 -2.27 -11.51 -15.48
N LEU A 115 -2.13 -10.87 -14.32
CA LEU A 115 -0.86 -10.94 -13.59
C LEU A 115 -0.91 -12.01 -12.49
N ILE A 116 -0.05 -13.02 -12.63
CA ILE A 116 0.30 -13.96 -11.57
C ILE A 116 1.24 -13.21 -10.61
N LEU A 117 1.17 -13.50 -9.30
CA LEU A 117 2.06 -12.91 -8.29
C LEU A 117 3.50 -13.41 -8.49
N GLU A 118 4.16 -12.93 -9.53
CA GLU A 118 5.61 -13.02 -9.68
C GLU A 118 6.28 -11.97 -8.79
N ALA A 119 7.49 -12.26 -8.31
CA ALA A 119 8.32 -11.34 -7.54
C ALA A 119 8.86 -10.23 -8.48
N TRP A 120 8.00 -9.26 -8.80
CA TRP A 120 8.32 -8.12 -9.67
C TRP A 120 9.51 -7.30 -9.16
N ASP A 121 9.76 -7.32 -7.85
CA ASP A 121 10.93 -6.72 -7.22
C ASP A 121 12.23 -7.43 -7.59
N GLU A 122 12.23 -8.74 -7.82
CA GLU A 122 13.40 -9.47 -8.33
C GLU A 122 13.58 -9.25 -9.83
N LEU A 123 12.48 -9.25 -10.59
CA LEU A 123 12.51 -9.11 -12.05
C LEU A 123 12.96 -7.71 -12.51
N ILE A 124 12.49 -6.64 -11.87
CA ILE A 124 12.84 -5.26 -12.25
C ILE A 124 14.24 -4.85 -11.73
N VAL A 125 14.83 -5.63 -10.81
CA VAL A 125 16.24 -5.46 -10.38
C VAL A 125 17.22 -6.11 -11.35
N VAL A 126 16.87 -7.22 -12.00
CA VAL A 126 17.79 -8.09 -12.77
C VAL A 126 18.04 -7.60 -14.22
N LEU A 127 17.30 -6.62 -14.73
CA LEU A 127 17.29 -6.27 -16.15
C LEU A 127 18.22 -5.09 -16.49
N ASP A 128 19.53 -5.32 -16.39
CA ASP A 128 20.60 -4.36 -16.72
C ASP A 128 21.13 -4.52 -18.17
N GLY A 129 20.31 -5.05 -19.09
CA GLY A 129 20.71 -5.37 -20.46
C GLY A 129 20.04 -4.55 -21.57
N ASP A 130 18.71 -4.41 -21.53
CA ASP A 130 17.92 -3.76 -22.59
C ASP A 130 16.70 -2.97 -22.07
N MET A 131 16.49 -2.89 -20.75
CA MET A 131 15.40 -2.11 -20.14
C MET A 131 15.87 -0.73 -19.64
N PRO A 132 14.99 0.29 -19.64
CA PRO A 132 15.35 1.63 -19.16
C PRO A 132 15.77 1.64 -17.68
N VAL A 133 16.95 2.18 -17.34
CA VAL A 133 17.43 2.33 -15.95
C VAL A 133 16.48 3.19 -15.11
N PHE A 134 15.81 2.59 -14.13
CA PHE A 134 14.85 3.27 -13.26
C PHE A 134 15.52 3.92 -12.05
N SER A 135 15.06 5.11 -11.66
CA SER A 135 15.28 5.59 -10.29
C SER A 135 14.57 4.66 -9.28
N LYS A 136 14.95 4.75 -8.01
CA LYS A 136 14.33 3.95 -6.94
C LYS A 136 12.83 4.22 -6.83
N GLU A 137 12.43 5.48 -6.97
CA GLU A 137 11.05 5.94 -6.89
C GLU A 137 10.22 5.43 -8.06
N GLU A 138 10.76 5.50 -9.29
CA GLU A 138 10.10 4.97 -10.49
C GLU A 138 9.93 3.46 -10.41
N ARG A 139 11.00 2.72 -10.04
CA ARG A 139 10.96 1.26 -9.87
C ARG A 139 9.84 0.86 -8.93
N VAL A 140 9.75 1.55 -7.79
CA VAL A 140 8.74 1.28 -6.77
C VAL A 140 7.31 1.64 -7.25
N SER A 141 7.14 2.69 -8.05
CA SER A 141 5.84 3.02 -8.65
C SER A 141 5.39 1.95 -9.66
N VAL A 142 6.28 1.53 -10.56
CA VAL A 142 5.98 0.48 -11.56
C VAL A 142 5.63 -0.85 -10.90
N ILE A 143 6.42 -1.32 -9.91
CA ILE A 143 6.13 -2.56 -9.19
C ILE A 143 4.73 -2.52 -8.56
N ARG A 144 4.38 -1.42 -7.89
CA ARG A 144 3.07 -1.29 -7.25
C ARG A 144 1.94 -1.23 -8.24
N TYR A 145 2.14 -0.53 -9.36
CA TYR A 145 1.18 -0.49 -10.45
C TYR A 145 0.84 -1.91 -10.90
N LEU A 146 1.84 -2.71 -11.27
CA LEU A 146 1.68 -4.11 -11.69
C LEU A 146 0.99 -4.96 -10.62
N GLN A 147 1.45 -4.88 -9.37
CA GLN A 147 0.85 -5.62 -8.24
C GLN A 147 -0.63 -5.29 -8.01
N SER A 148 -1.09 -4.09 -8.37
CA SER A 148 -2.49 -3.69 -8.22
C SER A 148 -3.44 -4.44 -9.16
N PHE A 149 -2.92 -5.05 -10.22
CA PHE A 149 -3.65 -5.86 -11.20
C PHE A 149 -3.43 -7.37 -11.03
N ALA A 150 -2.49 -7.79 -10.15
CA ALA A 150 -2.27 -9.18 -9.85
C ALA A 150 -3.51 -9.81 -9.18
N LYS A 151 -3.88 -11.03 -9.60
CA LYS A 151 -4.89 -11.82 -8.89
C LYS A 151 -4.33 -12.18 -7.52
N LYS A 152 -5.16 -11.98 -6.49
CA LYS A 152 -4.91 -12.46 -5.13
C LYS A 152 -5.51 -13.83 -4.91
#